data_AF-A0A7V7E9M3-F1
#
_entry.id   AF-A0A7V7E9M3-F1
#
_cell.length_a   1.000
_cell.length_b   1.000
_cell.length_c   1.000
_cell.angle_alpha   90.00
_cell.angle_beta   90.00
_cell.angle_gamma   90.00
#
_symmetry.space_group_name_H-M   'P 1'
#
loop_
_entity.id
_entity.type
_entity.pdbx_description
1 polymer ?
#
loop_
_entity_poly.entity_id
_entity_poly.type
_entity_poly.pdbx_seq_one_letter_code
_entity_poly.pdbx_strand_id
1 'polypeptide(L)'
;MLVQQQALLAWARANPGAYGAVPQASLSFPNPWRAPYQVASLVGGTVNGPVAVTWYAGAQTSTASMAGTLVQLHAYAQDVGHTAGGVLVSPAGVFTTLPAGVPTGVAAVADLVTP
;
A
#
# COMPACT_ATOMS: atom_id res chain seq x y z
N MET A 1 -0.66 -7.76 1.82
CA MET A 1 -0.77 -6.29 1.70
C MET A 1 -0.75 -5.58 3.05
N LEU A 2 -1.72 -5.79 3.96
CA LEU A 2 -1.79 -5.01 5.20
C LEU A 2 -0.55 -5.15 6.10
N VAL A 3 0.03 -6.34 6.21
CA VAL A 3 1.31 -6.56 6.91
C VAL A 3 2.45 -5.76 6.27
N GLN A 4 2.45 -5.64 4.94
CA GLN A 4 3.43 -4.82 4.21
C GLN A 4 3.18 -3.32 4.40
N GLN A 5 1.92 -2.88 4.46
CA GLN A 5 1.58 -1.50 4.80
C GLN A 5 2.09 -1.13 6.20
N GLN A 6 1.91 -2.00 7.19
CA GLN A 6 2.43 -1.76 8.54
C GLN A 6 3.97 -1.72 8.58
N ALA A 7 4.64 -2.64 7.88
CA ALA A 7 6.11 -2.64 7.79
C ALA A 7 6.62 -1.38 7.07
N LEU A 8 5.93 -0.92 6.02
CA LEU A 8 6.26 0.29 5.27
C LEU A 8 6.08 1.55 6.13
N LEU A 9 4.99 1.64 6.90
CA LEU A 9 4.76 2.73 7.86
C LEU A 9 5.84 2.78 8.93
N ALA A 10 6.19 1.62 9.51
CA ALA A 10 7.27 1.54 10.50
C ALA A 10 8.62 1.97 9.91
N TRP A 11 8.91 1.55 8.67
CA TRP A 11 10.11 1.97 7.96
C TRP A 11 10.11 3.48 7.66
N ALA A 12 9.00 4.03 7.18
CA ALA A 12 8.87 5.46 6.87
C ALA A 12 9.07 6.34 8.12
N ARG A 13 8.52 5.91 9.27
CA ARG A 13 8.73 6.57 10.58
C ARG A 13 10.20 6.54 11.01
N ALA A 14 10.88 5.41 10.78
CA ALA A 14 12.29 5.27 11.10
C ALA A 14 13.23 6.00 10.11
N ASN A 15 12.73 6.39 8.94
CA ASN A 15 13.49 7.05 7.87
C ASN A 15 12.77 8.35 7.43
N PRO A 16 12.67 9.35 8.33
CA PRO A 16 11.96 10.59 8.01
C PRO A 16 12.62 11.30 6.81
N GLY A 17 11.81 11.72 5.85
CA GLY A 17 12.28 12.34 4.61
C GLY A 17 12.80 11.36 3.55
N ALA A 18 12.53 10.06 3.69
CA ALA A 18 12.74 9.12 2.59
C ALA A 18 11.59 9.18 1.57
N TYR A 19 11.93 9.03 0.28
CA TYR A 19 10.98 9.12 -0.83
C TYR A 19 11.26 8.02 -1.86
N GLY A 20 10.18 7.50 -2.46
CA GLY A 20 10.22 6.54 -3.55
C GLY A 20 9.94 5.10 -3.12
N ALA A 21 10.18 4.19 -4.08
CA ALA A 21 9.94 2.77 -3.89
C ALA A 21 10.86 2.21 -2.79
N VAL A 22 10.27 1.53 -1.81
CA VAL A 22 11.04 0.94 -0.71
C VAL A 22 11.35 -0.51 -1.04
N PRO A 23 12.64 -0.90 -1.10
CA PRO A 23 13.01 -2.29 -1.34
C PRO A 23 12.42 -3.18 -0.25
N GLN A 24 11.79 -4.28 -0.66
CA GLN A 24 11.14 -5.20 0.28
C GLN A 24 12.13 -5.77 1.32
N ALA A 25 13.41 -5.93 0.94
CA ALA A 25 14.48 -6.37 1.84
C ALA A 25 14.79 -5.36 2.97
N SER A 26 14.44 -4.09 2.79
CA SER A 26 14.59 -3.04 3.83
C SER A 26 13.45 -3.06 4.85
N LEU A 27 12.36 -3.78 4.56
CA LEU A 27 11.20 -3.87 5.45
C LEU A 27 11.38 -5.00 6.46
N SER A 28 11.13 -4.69 7.73
CA SER A 28 11.15 -5.69 8.80
C SER A 28 9.79 -6.33 8.97
N PHE A 29 9.70 -7.64 8.69
CA PHE A 29 8.49 -8.42 8.87
C PHE A 29 8.55 -9.28 10.15
N PRO A 30 7.44 -9.42 10.89
CA PRO A 30 7.34 -10.38 12.00
C PRO A 30 7.35 -11.83 11.48
N ASN A 31 7.83 -12.80 12.25
CA ASN A 31 7.68 -14.23 11.90
C ASN A 31 6.19 -14.63 12.04
N PRO A 32 5.56 -15.46 11.17
CA PRO A 32 6.05 -16.34 10.09
C PRO A 32 6.36 -15.60 8.77
N TRP A 33 6.16 -14.30 8.75
CA TRP A 33 6.19 -13.50 7.53
C TRP A 33 7.61 -13.12 7.06
N ARG A 34 8.64 -13.75 7.63
CA ARG A 34 10.04 -13.55 7.22
C ARG A 34 10.50 -14.46 6.08
N ALA A 35 9.89 -15.65 5.93
CA ALA A 35 10.55 -16.76 5.24
C ALA A 35 9.98 -17.21 3.87
N PRO A 36 8.84 -16.70 3.35
CA PRO A 36 8.62 -16.80 1.91
C PRO A 36 7.97 -15.57 1.24
N TYR A 37 8.23 -14.34 1.69
CA TYR A 37 7.68 -13.15 0.99
C TYR A 37 8.24 -12.90 -0.41
N GLN A 38 9.17 -13.75 -0.86
CA GLN A 38 9.53 -13.94 -2.26
C GLN A 38 8.30 -14.19 -3.17
N VAL A 39 7.12 -14.53 -2.63
CA VAL A 39 5.88 -14.73 -3.42
C VAL A 39 5.08 -13.43 -3.67
N ALA A 40 5.35 -12.30 -3.02
CA ALA A 40 4.60 -11.08 -3.32
C ALA A 40 5.29 -10.20 -4.37
N SER A 41 5.78 -10.78 -5.49
CA SER A 41 6.19 -10.00 -6.69
C SER A 41 5.12 -8.96 -7.10
N LEU A 42 3.87 -9.27 -6.78
CA LEU A 42 2.72 -8.43 -7.06
C LEU A 42 2.47 -7.34 -6.00
N VAL A 43 3.12 -7.33 -4.83
CA VAL A 43 2.87 -6.30 -3.80
C VAL A 43 4.03 -5.31 -3.73
N GLY A 44 3.79 -4.11 -4.24
CA GLY A 44 4.74 -2.99 -4.18
C GLY A 44 4.43 -2.01 -3.06
N GLY A 45 5.41 -1.16 -2.72
CA GLY A 45 5.24 -0.09 -1.74
C GLY A 45 6.13 1.12 -2.06
N THR A 46 5.61 2.32 -1.79
CA THR A 46 6.32 3.59 -1.95
C THR A 46 6.00 4.52 -0.79
N VAL A 47 6.95 5.40 -0.47
CA VAL A 47 6.76 6.48 0.51
C VAL A 47 6.91 7.81 -0.20
N ASN A 48 6.05 8.77 0.09
CA ASN A 48 6.18 10.13 -0.39
C ASN A 48 5.77 11.13 0.69
N GLY A 49 6.78 11.62 1.41
CA GLY A 49 6.58 12.55 2.52
C GLY A 49 5.72 11.89 3.60
N PRO A 50 4.55 12.45 3.92
CA PRO A 50 3.71 11.92 4.99
C PRO A 50 2.83 10.75 4.55
N VAL A 51 2.95 10.19 3.34
CA VAL A 51 2.07 9.11 2.87
C VAL A 51 2.88 7.87 2.51
N ALA A 52 2.47 6.71 3.04
CA ALA A 52 2.95 5.40 2.65
C ALA A 52 1.86 4.68 1.85
N VAL A 53 2.18 4.21 0.64
CA VAL A 53 1.24 3.50 -0.23
C VAL A 53 1.75 2.10 -0.50
N THR A 54 0.91 1.10 -0.24
CA THR A 54 1.13 -0.29 -0.68
C THR A 54 0.08 -0.65 -1.72
N TRP A 55 0.46 -1.38 -2.77
CA TRP A 55 -0.48 -1.83 -3.81
C TRP A 55 -0.30 -3.30 -4.17
N TYR A 56 -1.33 -3.89 -4.79
CA TYR A 56 -1.31 -5.23 -5.37
C TYR A 56 -1.54 -5.19 -6.88
N ALA A 57 -0.48 -5.51 -7.64
CA ALA A 57 -0.41 -5.56 -9.09
C ALA A 57 -0.93 -6.89 -9.68
N GLY A 58 -2.05 -7.40 -9.18
CA GLY A 58 -2.72 -8.58 -9.75
C GLY A 58 -3.59 -8.25 -10.97
N ALA A 59 -4.29 -9.26 -11.51
CA ALA A 59 -5.25 -9.07 -12.60
C ALA A 59 -6.40 -8.14 -12.17
N GLN A 60 -6.96 -7.32 -13.08
CA GLN A 60 -7.99 -6.32 -12.74
C GLN A 60 -9.24 -6.90 -12.04
N THR A 61 -9.68 -8.12 -12.39
CA THR A 61 -10.79 -8.79 -11.71
C THR A 61 -10.45 -9.15 -10.26
N SER A 62 -9.19 -9.45 -9.98
CA SER A 62 -8.69 -9.63 -8.61
C SER A 62 -8.53 -8.31 -7.85
N THR A 63 -8.32 -7.18 -8.54
CA THR A 63 -8.20 -5.85 -7.93
C THR A 63 -9.49 -5.41 -7.22
N ALA A 64 -10.65 -5.51 -7.88
CA ALA A 64 -11.91 -5.05 -7.29
C ALA A 64 -12.28 -5.88 -6.05
N SER A 65 -12.17 -7.21 -6.14
CA SER A 65 -12.37 -8.12 -5.01
C SER A 65 -11.37 -7.86 -3.89
N MET A 66 -10.09 -7.63 -4.22
CA MET A 66 -9.06 -7.30 -3.25
C MET A 66 -9.34 -5.98 -2.54
N ALA A 67 -9.74 -4.92 -3.26
CA ALA A 67 -10.12 -3.65 -2.65
C ALA A 67 -11.30 -3.83 -1.69
N GLY A 68 -12.33 -4.60 -2.08
CA GLY A 68 -13.45 -4.94 -1.20
C GLY A 68 -13.04 -5.70 0.06
N THR A 69 -12.15 -6.69 -0.06
CA THR A 69 -11.60 -7.41 1.11
C THR A 69 -10.74 -6.52 1.99
N LEU A 70 -9.91 -5.66 1.41
CA LEU A 70 -9.06 -4.73 2.17
C LEU A 70 -9.89 -3.74 2.96
N VAL A 71 -11.02 -3.27 2.43
CA VAL A 71 -11.96 -2.38 3.15
C VAL A 71 -12.53 -3.04 4.40
N GLN A 72 -12.80 -4.35 4.35
CA GLN A 72 -13.30 -5.10 5.52
C GLN A 72 -12.22 -5.32 6.59
N LEU A 73 -10.95 -5.37 6.18
CA LEU A 73 -9.82 -5.67 7.06
C LEU A 73 -9.07 -4.43 7.55
N HIS A 74 -9.17 -3.31 6.85
CA HIS A 74 -8.52 -2.05 7.20
C HIS A 74 -9.43 -1.24 8.14
N ALA A 75 -8.83 -0.62 9.14
CA ALA A 75 -9.58 0.19 10.11
C ALA A 75 -10.29 1.39 9.46
N TYR A 76 -9.74 1.88 8.34
CA TYR A 76 -10.22 3.07 7.64
C TYR A 76 -10.49 2.75 6.16
N ALA A 77 -11.76 2.63 5.80
CA ALA A 77 -12.19 2.32 4.44
C ALA A 77 -11.80 3.40 3.41
N GLN A 78 -11.63 4.64 3.85
CA GLN A 78 -11.22 5.78 3.01
C GLN A 78 -9.79 5.67 2.48
N ASP A 79 -8.94 4.90 3.17
CA ASP A 79 -7.52 4.73 2.87
C ASP A 79 -7.28 3.55 1.94
N VAL A 80 -8.35 2.89 1.49
CA VAL A 80 -8.31 1.69 0.65
C VAL A 80 -9.14 1.93 -0.60
N GLY A 81 -8.64 1.48 -1.74
CA GLY A 81 -9.38 1.62 -2.99
C GLY A 81 -8.67 1.01 -4.18
N HIS A 82 -9.14 1.38 -5.37
CA HIS A 82 -8.44 1.12 -6.61
C HIS A 82 -7.78 2.41 -7.11
N THR A 83 -6.69 2.28 -7.85
CA THR A 83 -5.97 3.43 -8.40
C THR A 83 -6.50 3.79 -9.78
N ALA A 84 -6.76 5.07 -10.02
CA ALA A 84 -7.21 5.58 -11.31
C ALA A 84 -6.57 6.96 -11.56
N GLY A 85 -5.79 7.11 -12.63
CA GLY A 85 -5.25 8.44 -13.01
C GLY A 85 -4.41 9.14 -11.92
N GLY A 86 -3.65 8.38 -11.12
CA GLY A 86 -2.83 8.94 -10.05
C GLY A 86 -3.59 9.30 -8.77
N VAL A 87 -4.86 8.89 -8.65
CA VAL A 87 -5.61 8.97 -7.39
C VAL A 87 -6.03 7.60 -6.89
N LEU A 88 -6.18 7.46 -5.58
CA LEU A 88 -6.87 6.38 -4.93
C LEU A 88 -8.36 6.71 -4.92
N VAL A 89 -9.17 5.84 -5.51
CA VAL A 89 -10.63 5.93 -5.49
C VAL A 89 -11.14 4.97 -4.42
N SER A 90 -11.49 5.51 -3.26
CA SER A 90 -12.03 4.69 -2.18
C SER A 90 -13.52 4.35 -2.41
N PRO A 91 -14.02 3.22 -1.89
CA PRO A 91 -15.45 2.90 -1.93
C PRO A 91 -16.32 3.91 -1.16
N ALA A 92 -15.72 4.69 -0.25
CA ALA A 92 -16.39 5.78 0.46
C ALA A 92 -16.56 7.05 -0.39
N GLY A 93 -16.07 7.07 -1.64
CA GLY A 93 -16.12 8.24 -2.52
C GLY A 93 -15.05 9.29 -2.24
N VAL A 94 -14.03 8.95 -1.43
CA VAL A 94 -12.88 9.81 -1.14
C VAL A 94 -11.80 9.59 -2.20
N PHE A 95 -11.23 10.68 -2.71
CA PHE A 95 -10.15 10.69 -3.69
C PHE A 95 -8.87 11.20 -3.04
N THR A 96 -7.84 10.34 -2.99
CA THR A 96 -6.54 10.68 -2.41
C THR A 96 -5.48 10.71 -3.50
N THR A 97 -4.76 11.82 -3.66
CA THR A 97 -3.64 11.89 -4.63
C THR A 97 -2.55 10.91 -4.23
N LEU A 98 -2.12 10.10 -5.21
CA LEU A 98 -1.08 9.10 -5.01
C LEU A 98 0.29 9.63 -5.45
N PRO A 99 1.38 9.13 -4.83
CA PRO A 99 2.73 9.39 -5.31
C PRO A 99 2.95 8.90 -6.74
N ALA A 100 3.86 9.54 -7.46
CA ALA A 100 4.34 9.02 -8.73
C ALA A 100 4.93 7.61 -8.55
N GLY A 101 4.70 6.73 -9.52
CA GLY A 101 5.17 5.35 -9.51
C GLY A 101 4.18 4.32 -8.94
N VAL A 102 3.03 4.75 -8.39
CA VAL A 102 1.94 3.82 -8.10
C VAL A 102 1.23 3.44 -9.41
N PRO A 103 1.11 2.15 -9.77
CA PRO A 103 0.43 1.74 -11.00
C PRO A 103 -1.05 2.16 -11.01
N THR A 104 -1.64 2.28 -12.20
CA THR A 104 -3.09 2.47 -12.36
C THR A 104 -3.81 1.12 -12.46
N GLY A 105 -5.03 1.02 -11.94
CA GLY A 105 -5.86 -0.18 -12.01
C GLY A 105 -5.52 -1.26 -10.98
N VAL A 106 -4.81 -0.89 -9.91
CA VAL A 106 -4.38 -1.80 -8.84
C VAL A 106 -5.14 -1.52 -7.55
N ALA A 107 -5.26 -2.53 -6.68
CA ALA A 107 -5.79 -2.32 -5.34
C ALA A 107 -4.67 -1.67 -4.51
N ALA A 108 -4.98 -0.63 -3.77
CA ALA A 108 -4.00 0.10 -2.98
C ALA A 108 -4.55 0.48 -1.60
N VAL A 109 -3.61 0.63 -0.66
CA VAL A 109 -3.81 1.20 0.66
C VAL A 109 -2.86 2.36 0.79
N ALA A 110 -3.38 3.55 1.10
CA ALA A 110 -2.60 4.77 1.31
C ALA A 110 -2.88 5.29 2.72
N ASP A 111 -1.85 5.31 3.57
CA ASP A 111 -1.99 5.73 4.96
C ASP A 111 -0.97 6.82 5.29
N LEU A 112 -1.31 7.65 6.27
CA LEU A 112 -0.45 8.71 6.75
C LEU A 112 0.65 8.13 7.65
N VAL A 113 1.88 8.54 7.37
CA VAL A 113 3.04 8.38 8.25
C VAL A 113 2.86 9.35 9.40
N THR A 114 1.99 9.00 10.35
CA THR A 114 1.87 9.71 11.62
C THR A 114 3.09 9.42 12.49
N PRO A 115 3.69 10.43 13.14
CA PRO A 115 4.80 10.22 14.08
C PRO A 115 4.40 9.36 15.29
#